data_AF-A0A1V6C8W5-F1
#
_entry.id   AF-A0A1V6C8W5-F1
#
_cell.length_a   1.000
_cell.length_b   1.000
_cell.length_c   1.000
_cell.angle_alpha   90.00
_cell.angle_beta   90.00
_cell.angle_gamma   90.00
#
_symmetry.space_group_name_H-M   'P 1'
#
loop_
_entity.id
_entity.type
_entity.pdbx_description
1 polymer ?
#
loop_
_entity_poly.entity_id
_entity_poly.type
_entity_poly.pdbx_seq_one_letter_code
_entity_poly.pdbx_strand_id
1 'polypeptide(L)'
;MTRRPVPVAIVVAAIMLIAGILVAVWIFGDKPVGPTLEEEKPRIEAWIAHKGLNYVGDSKDMVYPGGSPLFDETNGEARERYEYIRSNHRDRPWNDIDPAWLTEFAPGEETLFRQWAQEQGLNQYGDPGDMMYMGATPLFDEKTGKTIPLASYVLARHPLRPWNRK
;
A
#
# COMPACT_ATOMS: atom_id res chain seq x y z
N MET A 1 13.67 -64.69 0.60
CA MET A 1 13.34 -63.30 1.00
C MET A 1 11.94 -63.29 1.62
N THR A 2 11.84 -63.31 2.94
CA THR A 2 10.58 -63.39 3.69
C THR A 2 10.10 -61.99 4.05
N ARG A 3 8.99 -61.52 3.44
CA ARG A 3 8.34 -60.26 3.84
C ARG A 3 7.65 -60.48 5.18
N ARG A 4 8.09 -59.78 6.22
CA ARG A 4 7.38 -59.78 7.52
C ARG A 4 6.10 -58.94 7.38
N PRO A 5 4.93 -59.45 7.80
CA PRO A 5 3.68 -58.68 7.72
C PRO A 5 3.76 -57.48 8.66
N VAL A 6 3.37 -56.30 8.16
CA VAL A 6 3.26 -55.10 9.00
C VAL A 6 2.05 -55.30 9.92
N PRO A 7 2.21 -55.17 11.26
CA PRO A 7 1.10 -55.27 12.19
C PRO A 7 0.02 -54.24 11.86
N VAL A 8 -1.24 -54.66 11.84
CA VAL A 8 -2.41 -53.80 11.58
C VAL A 8 -2.42 -52.55 12.48
N ALA A 9 -1.93 -52.69 13.72
CA ALA A 9 -1.79 -51.57 14.66
C ALA A 9 -0.88 -50.43 14.14
N ILE A 10 0.17 -50.75 13.39
CA ILE A 10 1.09 -49.74 12.81
C ILE A 10 0.38 -48.99 11.68
N VAL A 11 -0.43 -49.69 10.87
CA VAL A 11 -1.20 -49.08 9.79
C VAL A 11 -2.26 -48.12 10.34
N VAL A 12 -2.97 -48.52 11.40
CA VAL A 12 -3.98 -47.66 12.04
C VAL A 12 -3.34 -46.44 12.70
N ALA A 13 -2.21 -46.59 13.38
CA ALA A 13 -1.49 -45.47 13.98
C ALA A 13 -0.99 -44.46 12.93
N ALA A 14 -0.50 -44.94 11.77
CA ALA A 14 -0.08 -44.09 10.68
C ALA A 14 -1.26 -43.30 10.07
N ILE A 15 -2.41 -43.94 9.89
CA ILE A 15 -3.62 -43.28 9.37
C ILE A 15 -4.12 -42.19 10.34
N MET A 16 -4.14 -42.49 11.65
CA MET A 16 -4.53 -41.52 12.67
C MET A 16 -3.57 -40.32 12.72
N LEU A 17 -2.27 -40.55 12.57
CA LEU A 17 -1.27 -39.48 12.52
C LEU A 17 -1.47 -38.59 11.27
N ILE A 18 -1.68 -39.20 10.10
CA ILE A 18 -1.94 -38.48 8.85
C ILE A 18 -3.24 -37.68 8.96
N ALA A 19 -4.32 -38.28 9.47
CA ALA A 19 -5.58 -37.58 9.68
C ALA A 19 -5.45 -36.41 10.65
N GLY A 20 -4.70 -36.59 11.75
CA GLY A 20 -4.39 -35.52 12.69
C GLY A 20 -3.60 -34.37 12.08
N ILE A 21 -2.60 -34.67 11.24
CA ILE A 21 -1.83 -33.66 10.51
C ILE A 21 -2.73 -32.91 9.52
N LEU A 22 -3.60 -33.60 8.79
CA LEU A 22 -4.53 -32.98 7.84
C LEU A 22 -5.53 -32.05 8.54
N VAL A 23 -6.06 -32.47 9.70
CA VAL A 23 -6.93 -31.62 10.52
C VAL A 23 -6.16 -30.42 11.08
N ALA A 24 -4.92 -30.59 11.51
CA ALA A 24 -4.08 -29.49 11.99
C ALA A 24 -3.77 -28.48 10.87
N VAL A 25 -3.46 -28.92 9.65
CA VAL A 25 -3.27 -28.04 8.49
C VAL A 25 -4.56 -27.31 8.11
N TRP A 26 -5.73 -27.90 8.30
CA TRP A 26 -7.01 -27.23 8.05
C TRP A 26 -7.38 -26.20 9.13
N ILE A 27 -7.08 -26.48 10.40
CA ILE A 27 -7.38 -25.57 11.54
C ILE A 27 -6.35 -24.43 11.63
N PHE A 28 -5.07 -24.73 11.38
CA PHE A 28 -3.94 -23.82 11.58
C PHE A 28 -3.25 -23.39 10.28
N GLY A 29 -3.74 -23.84 9.12
CA GLY A 29 -3.29 -23.29 7.84
C GLY A 29 -3.60 -21.80 7.80
N ASP A 30 -2.57 -20.98 7.59
CA ASP A 30 -2.69 -19.53 7.50
C ASP A 30 -3.85 -19.17 6.58
N LYS A 31 -4.91 -18.59 7.16
CA LYS A 31 -5.91 -17.88 6.35
C LYS A 31 -5.12 -16.86 5.53
N PRO A 32 -5.40 -16.68 4.23
CA PRO A 32 -4.73 -15.62 3.48
C PRO A 32 -5.10 -14.29 4.14
N VAL A 33 -4.16 -13.76 4.92
CA VAL A 33 -4.25 -12.42 5.48
C VAL A 33 -4.07 -11.51 4.28
N GLY A 34 -5.18 -10.97 3.77
CA GLY A 34 -5.12 -9.95 2.73
C GLY A 34 -4.26 -8.76 3.19
N PRO A 35 -3.86 -7.87 2.27
CA PRO A 35 -3.02 -6.74 2.61
C PRO A 35 -3.66 -5.90 3.73
N THR A 36 -2.84 -5.51 4.69
CA THR A 36 -3.20 -4.59 5.75
C THR A 36 -3.53 -3.21 5.17
N LEU A 37 -4.29 -2.39 5.91
CA LEU A 37 -4.64 -1.04 5.44
C LEU A 37 -3.39 -0.22 5.10
N GLU A 38 -2.34 -0.31 5.90
CA GLU A 38 -1.08 0.43 5.69
C GLU A 38 -0.40 0.04 4.36
N GLU A 39 -0.48 -1.22 3.96
CA GLU A 39 0.03 -1.71 2.68
C GLU A 39 -0.85 -1.30 1.49
N GLU A 40 -2.09 -0.88 1.73
CA GLU A 40 -3.03 -0.41 0.70
C GLU A 40 -2.95 1.10 0.47
N LYS A 41 -2.67 1.90 1.50
CA LYS A 41 -2.61 3.37 1.41
C LYS A 41 -1.83 3.90 0.19
N PRO A 42 -0.58 3.48 -0.07
CA PRO A 42 0.16 4.00 -1.23
C PRO A 42 -0.51 3.65 -2.57
N ARG A 43 -1.15 2.47 -2.67
CA ARG A 43 -1.89 2.07 -3.88
C ARG A 43 -3.19 2.86 -4.02
N ILE A 44 -3.89 3.13 -2.93
CA ILE A 44 -5.08 3.99 -2.90
C ILE A 44 -4.74 5.40 -3.39
N GLU A 45 -3.66 6.00 -2.89
CA GLU A 45 -3.24 7.32 -3.31
C GLU A 45 -2.81 7.35 -4.79
N ALA A 46 -2.06 6.34 -5.22
CA ALA A 46 -1.69 6.18 -6.62
C ALA A 46 -2.93 6.07 -7.52
N TRP A 47 -3.93 5.30 -7.12
CA TRP A 47 -5.20 5.16 -7.84
C TRP A 47 -5.96 6.48 -7.92
N ILE A 48 -6.08 7.22 -6.80
CA ILE A 48 -6.72 8.55 -6.77
C ILE A 48 -6.01 9.50 -7.73
N ALA A 49 -4.68 9.57 -7.67
CA ALA A 49 -3.89 10.43 -8.53
C ALA A 49 -4.02 10.05 -10.01
N HIS A 50 -3.85 8.76 -10.31
CA HIS A 50 -3.86 8.23 -11.67
C HIS A 50 -5.23 8.42 -12.36
N LYS A 51 -6.32 8.19 -11.63
CA LYS A 51 -7.69 8.37 -12.15
C LYS A 51 -8.18 9.82 -12.04
N GLY A 52 -7.42 10.70 -11.37
CA GLY A 52 -7.82 12.07 -11.15
C GLY A 52 -9.10 12.18 -10.32
N LEU A 53 -9.23 11.36 -9.28
CA LEU A 53 -10.38 11.31 -8.37
C LEU A 53 -10.29 12.41 -7.30
N ASN A 54 -11.36 12.60 -6.54
CA ASN A 54 -11.35 13.44 -5.35
C ASN A 54 -10.62 12.75 -4.18
N TYR A 55 -10.51 13.46 -3.06
CA TYR A 55 -9.71 12.99 -1.93
C TYR A 55 -10.21 11.67 -1.31
N VAL A 56 -11.47 11.28 -1.50
CA VAL A 56 -12.04 10.02 -1.01
C VAL A 56 -12.23 8.96 -2.10
N GLY A 57 -11.61 9.14 -3.27
CA GLY A 57 -11.69 8.15 -4.35
C GLY A 57 -12.98 8.19 -5.19
N ASP A 58 -13.83 9.18 -4.99
CA ASP A 58 -15.01 9.40 -5.82
C ASP A 58 -14.70 10.39 -6.97
N SER A 59 -15.66 10.62 -7.86
CA SER A 59 -15.51 11.61 -8.94
C SER A 59 -15.17 13.01 -8.38
N LYS A 60 -14.33 13.78 -9.09
CA LYS A 60 -14.04 15.18 -8.74
C LYS A 60 -15.26 16.09 -8.75
N ASP A 61 -16.27 15.73 -9.55
CA ASP A 61 -17.52 16.48 -9.66
C ASP A 61 -18.57 16.03 -8.63
N MET A 62 -18.22 15.08 -7.75
CA MET A 62 -19.13 14.57 -6.73
C MET A 62 -19.41 15.65 -5.69
N VAL A 63 -20.70 15.93 -5.47
CA VAL A 63 -21.19 16.81 -4.40
C VAL A 63 -21.77 15.96 -3.29
N TYR A 64 -21.34 16.20 -2.05
CA TYR A 64 -21.87 15.51 -0.88
C TYR A 64 -22.90 16.39 -0.19
N PRO A 65 -24.18 15.97 -0.14
CA PRO A 65 -25.15 16.58 0.76
C PRO A 65 -24.61 16.47 2.20
N GLY A 66 -24.43 17.59 2.89
CA GLY A 66 -23.77 17.64 4.21
C GLY A 66 -22.24 17.87 4.17
N GLY A 67 -21.68 18.20 3.00
CA GLY A 67 -20.31 18.69 2.85
C GLY A 67 -19.25 17.59 2.69
N SER A 68 -19.18 16.60 3.58
CA SER A 68 -18.16 15.54 3.53
C SER A 68 -18.73 14.15 3.80
N PRO A 69 -18.38 13.13 3.01
CA PRO A 69 -18.82 11.75 3.26
C PRO A 69 -18.07 11.11 4.45
N LEU A 70 -17.02 11.79 4.95
CA LEU A 70 -16.28 11.36 6.13
C LEU A 70 -16.90 11.85 7.44
N PHE A 71 -18.01 12.59 7.38
CA PHE A 71 -18.70 13.09 8.56
C PHE A 71 -20.19 12.72 8.49
N ASP A 72 -20.68 12.08 9.55
CA ASP A 72 -22.09 11.74 9.69
C ASP A 72 -22.80 12.81 10.52
N GLU A 73 -23.60 13.65 9.87
CA GLU A 73 -24.33 14.74 10.53
C GLU A 73 -25.41 14.26 11.50
N THR A 74 -25.87 13.01 11.39
CA THR A 74 -26.96 12.48 12.22
C THR A 74 -26.51 12.12 13.63
N ASN A 75 -25.25 11.71 13.79
CA ASN A 75 -24.67 11.29 15.06
C ASN A 75 -23.37 12.06 15.42
N GLY A 76 -22.84 12.88 14.52
CA GLY A 76 -21.62 13.68 14.73
C GLY A 76 -20.33 12.88 14.62
N GLU A 77 -20.36 11.65 14.10
CA GLU A 77 -19.18 10.80 14.00
C GLU A 77 -18.35 11.08 12.74
N ALA A 78 -17.03 11.17 12.90
CA ALA A 78 -16.09 11.25 11.79
C ALA A 78 -15.54 9.85 11.45
N ARG A 79 -15.34 9.60 10.15
CA ARG A 79 -14.76 8.35 9.64
C ARG A 79 -13.34 8.60 9.14
N GLU A 80 -12.46 7.63 9.42
CA GLU A 80 -11.12 7.62 8.87
C GLU A 80 -11.15 7.45 7.34
N ARG A 81 -10.45 8.34 6.62
CA ARG A 81 -10.49 8.43 5.15
C ARG A 81 -10.22 7.10 4.46
N TYR A 82 -9.14 6.42 4.82
CA TYR A 82 -8.75 5.18 4.15
C TYR A 82 -9.68 4.02 4.49
N GLU A 83 -10.25 4.01 5.71
CA GLU A 83 -11.28 3.03 6.06
C GLU A 83 -12.56 3.26 5.26
N TYR A 84 -12.96 4.53 5.09
CA TYR A 84 -14.06 4.90 4.20
C TYR A 84 -13.80 4.40 2.78
N ILE A 85 -12.68 4.75 2.17
CA ILE A 85 -12.30 4.32 0.80
C ILE A 85 -12.35 2.80 0.68
N ARG A 86 -11.71 2.09 1.63
CA ARG A 86 -11.67 0.63 1.63
C ARG A 86 -13.06 0.00 1.74
N SER A 87 -13.95 0.62 2.52
CA SER A 87 -15.32 0.15 2.69
C SER A 87 -16.22 0.46 1.48
N ASN A 88 -16.00 1.60 0.83
CA ASN A 88 -16.80 2.10 -0.29
C ASN A 88 -16.42 1.44 -1.62
N HIS A 89 -15.16 1.06 -1.79
CA HIS A 89 -14.61 0.41 -2.98
C HIS A 89 -14.19 -1.05 -2.67
N ARG A 90 -15.19 -1.92 -2.48
CA ARG A 90 -14.98 -3.33 -2.06
C ARG A 90 -14.21 -4.15 -3.09
N ASP A 91 -14.28 -3.76 -4.36
CA ASP A 91 -13.57 -4.35 -5.49
C ASP A 91 -12.07 -4.00 -5.52
N ARG A 92 -11.63 -3.02 -4.70
CA ARG A 92 -10.24 -2.61 -4.54
C ARG A 92 -9.58 -2.25 -5.89
N PRO A 93 -10.09 -1.24 -6.60
CA PRO A 93 -9.62 -0.86 -7.94
C PRO A 93 -8.15 -0.41 -7.95
N TRP A 94 -7.57 -0.09 -6.80
CA TRP A 94 -6.14 0.19 -6.65
C TRP A 94 -5.23 -1.04 -6.80
N ASN A 95 -5.78 -2.27 -6.84
CA ASN A 95 -4.99 -3.47 -7.15
C ASN A 95 -4.55 -3.53 -8.61
N ASP A 96 -5.21 -2.79 -9.51
CA ASP A 96 -4.89 -2.76 -10.94
C ASP A 96 -3.86 -1.67 -11.31
N ILE A 97 -3.36 -0.93 -10.31
CA ILE A 97 -2.32 0.07 -10.53
C ILE A 97 -0.99 -0.62 -10.82
N ASP A 98 -0.35 -0.21 -11.91
CA ASP A 98 1.01 -0.64 -12.23
C ASP A 98 1.96 -0.28 -11.07
N PRO A 99 2.65 -1.25 -10.46
CA PRO A 99 3.64 -0.99 -9.42
C PRO A 99 4.70 0.04 -9.80
N ALA A 100 5.01 0.19 -11.09
CA ALA A 100 5.94 1.22 -11.58
C ALA A 100 5.48 2.64 -11.19
N TRP A 101 4.18 2.89 -11.07
CA TRP A 101 3.64 4.17 -10.59
C TRP A 101 4.03 4.50 -9.14
N LEU A 102 4.46 3.52 -8.35
CA LEU A 102 4.90 3.74 -6.98
C LEU A 102 6.40 4.02 -6.89
N THR A 103 7.17 3.61 -7.90
CA THR A 103 8.64 3.58 -7.80
C THR A 103 9.35 4.43 -8.85
N GLU A 104 8.66 4.82 -9.92
CA GLU A 104 9.24 5.45 -11.09
C GLU A 104 8.48 6.72 -11.53
N PHE A 105 9.25 7.72 -11.95
CA PHE A 105 8.72 8.87 -12.66
C PHE A 105 8.35 8.49 -14.08
N ALA A 106 7.21 8.97 -14.55
CA ALA A 106 6.89 8.95 -15.98
C ALA A 106 7.90 9.83 -16.75
N PRO A 107 8.10 9.60 -18.06
CA PRO A 107 8.99 10.42 -18.87
C PRO A 107 8.67 11.92 -18.75
N GLY A 108 9.65 12.72 -18.33
CA GLY A 108 9.52 14.17 -18.13
C GLY A 108 8.87 14.60 -16.80
N GLU A 109 8.32 13.67 -16.02
CA GLU A 109 7.66 13.98 -14.74
C GLU A 109 8.64 14.53 -13.69
N GLU A 110 9.89 14.05 -13.70
CA GLU A 110 10.91 14.55 -12.78
C GLU A 110 11.13 16.06 -12.94
N THR A 111 11.00 16.60 -14.16
CA THR A 111 11.11 18.04 -14.43
C THR A 111 9.94 18.81 -13.79
N LEU A 112 8.72 18.27 -13.90
CA LEU A 112 7.55 18.86 -13.24
C LEU A 112 7.70 18.85 -11.72
N PHE A 113 8.18 17.73 -11.16
CA PHE A 113 8.50 17.64 -9.74
C PHE A 113 9.53 18.70 -9.33
N ARG A 114 10.62 18.87 -10.08
CA ARG A 114 11.66 19.85 -9.76
C ARG A 114 11.13 21.28 -9.79
N GLN A 115 10.32 21.62 -10.78
CA GLN A 115 9.69 22.94 -10.87
C GLN A 115 8.77 23.18 -9.67
N TRP A 116 7.88 22.22 -9.38
CA TRP A 116 6.97 22.30 -8.23
C TRP A 116 7.74 22.43 -6.91
N ALA A 117 8.78 21.63 -6.70
CA ALA A 117 9.59 21.69 -5.49
C ALA A 117 10.19 23.09 -5.30
N GLN A 118 10.72 23.68 -6.37
CA GLN A 118 11.26 25.05 -6.34
C GLN A 118 10.18 26.09 -6.01
N GLU A 119 8.99 26.00 -6.63
CA GLU A 119 7.86 26.91 -6.37
C GLU A 119 7.37 26.82 -4.91
N GLN A 120 7.44 25.64 -4.31
CA GLN A 120 7.06 25.40 -2.91
C GLN A 120 8.20 25.71 -1.91
N GLY A 121 9.37 26.13 -2.37
CA GLY A 121 10.54 26.34 -1.50
C GLY A 121 11.08 25.05 -0.86
N LEU A 122 10.86 23.91 -1.51
CA LEU A 122 11.34 22.59 -1.11
C LEU A 122 12.76 22.36 -1.66
N ASN A 123 13.50 21.47 -1.01
CA ASN A 123 14.81 21.03 -1.50
C ASN A 123 14.67 20.05 -2.69
N GLN A 124 15.81 19.60 -3.23
CA GLN A 124 15.85 18.69 -4.39
C GLN A 124 15.19 17.31 -4.19
N TYR A 125 14.85 16.95 -2.95
CA TYR A 125 14.19 15.70 -2.57
C TYR A 125 12.70 15.90 -2.27
N GLY A 126 12.19 17.14 -2.37
CA GLY A 126 10.80 17.48 -2.09
C GLY A 126 10.48 17.58 -0.60
N ASP A 127 11.50 17.74 0.24
CA ASP A 127 11.36 18.03 1.68
C ASP A 127 11.54 19.54 1.94
N PRO A 128 11.22 20.06 3.15
CA PRO A 128 11.46 21.45 3.50
C PRO A 128 12.88 21.91 3.17
N GLY A 129 13.02 23.15 2.66
CA GLY A 129 14.30 23.70 2.21
C GLY A 129 15.37 23.82 3.31
N ASP A 130 14.95 23.88 4.57
CA ASP A 130 15.80 23.93 5.77
C ASP A 130 16.12 22.55 6.35
N MET A 131 15.61 21.47 5.75
CA MET A 131 15.82 20.11 6.25
C MET A 131 17.29 19.69 6.08
N MET A 132 17.92 19.37 7.21
CA MET A 132 19.23 18.73 7.26
C MET A 132 19.07 17.22 7.46
N TYR A 133 19.80 16.43 6.67
CA TYR A 133 19.82 14.99 6.82
C TYR A 133 21.01 14.60 7.71
N MET A 134 20.79 13.71 8.68
CA MET A 134 21.90 13.06 9.39
C MET A 134 22.65 12.20 8.37
N GLY A 135 23.81 12.68 7.92
CA GLY A 135 24.57 12.11 6.81
C GLY A 135 24.68 13.07 5.62
N ALA A 136 24.78 12.54 4.39
CA ALA A 136 24.88 13.34 3.17
C ALA A 136 23.53 13.55 2.44
N THR A 137 22.74 12.49 2.26
CA THR A 137 21.49 12.53 1.48
C THR A 137 20.45 11.57 2.08
N PRO A 138 19.14 11.84 1.91
CA PRO A 138 18.10 10.92 2.36
C PRO A 138 17.99 9.66 1.49
N LEU A 139 18.69 9.64 0.36
CA LEU A 139 18.69 8.52 -0.56
C LEU A 139 19.64 7.41 -0.12
N PHE A 140 20.51 7.67 0.85
CA PHE A 140 21.51 6.72 1.33
C PHE A 140 21.23 6.30 2.77
N ASP A 141 21.13 4.99 2.99
CA ASP A 141 21.04 4.42 4.33
C ASP A 141 22.45 4.05 4.83
N GLU A 142 22.96 4.80 5.80
CA GLU A 142 24.29 4.60 6.38
C GLU A 142 24.44 3.28 7.15
N LYS A 143 23.35 2.72 7.67
CA LYS A 143 23.39 1.46 8.43
C LYS A 143 23.51 0.25 7.52
N THR A 144 22.87 0.32 6.35
CA THR A 144 22.80 -0.80 5.41
C THR A 144 23.71 -0.62 4.20
N GLY A 145 24.22 0.59 3.96
CA GLY A 145 25.01 0.95 2.78
C GLY A 145 24.20 1.00 1.48
N LYS A 146 22.87 0.95 1.55
CA LYS A 146 21.99 0.92 0.38
C LYS A 146 21.61 2.33 -0.07
N THR A 147 21.47 2.50 -1.38
CA THR A 147 20.92 3.73 -1.98
C THR A 147 19.55 3.44 -2.59
N ILE A 148 18.60 4.34 -2.42
CA ILE A 148 17.29 4.30 -3.08
C ILE A 148 17.22 5.33 -4.21
N PRO A 149 16.49 5.04 -5.31
CA PRO A 149 16.24 6.03 -6.35
C PRO A 149 15.48 7.25 -5.82
N LEU A 150 15.75 8.42 -6.39
CA LEU A 150 15.03 9.66 -6.07
C LEU A 150 13.52 9.49 -6.26
N ALA A 151 13.10 8.88 -7.37
CA ALA A 151 11.69 8.64 -7.67
C ALA A 151 10.99 7.87 -6.55
N SER A 152 11.62 6.78 -6.08
CA SER A 152 11.09 5.96 -4.99
C SER A 152 10.93 6.77 -3.70
N TYR A 153 11.90 7.64 -3.38
CA TYR A 153 11.82 8.51 -2.21
C TYR A 153 10.69 9.54 -2.30
N VAL A 154 10.62 10.23 -3.44
CA VAL A 154 9.67 11.32 -3.70
C VAL A 154 8.24 10.78 -3.77
N LEU A 155 8.02 9.69 -4.51
CA LEU A 155 6.69 9.09 -4.70
C LEU A 155 6.13 8.48 -3.42
N ALA A 156 6.99 8.00 -2.52
CA ALA A 156 6.55 7.56 -1.20
C ALA A 156 6.04 8.71 -0.33
N ARG A 157 6.64 9.90 -0.43
CA ARG A 157 6.24 11.09 0.34
C ARG A 157 5.08 11.85 -0.29
N HIS A 158 5.03 11.87 -1.62
CA HIS A 158 4.09 12.64 -2.41
C HIS A 158 3.33 11.73 -3.38
N PRO A 159 2.59 10.72 -2.87
CA PRO A 159 1.95 9.72 -3.73
C PRO A 159 0.84 10.30 -4.60
N LEU A 160 0.27 11.45 -4.18
CA LEU A 160 -0.71 12.22 -4.96
C LEU A 160 -0.11 12.99 -6.14
N ARG A 161 1.22 13.03 -6.25
CA ARG A 161 1.96 13.69 -7.35
C ARG A 161 1.44 15.11 -7.64
N PRO A 162 1.50 16.04 -6.66
CA PRO A 162 0.90 17.38 -6.76
C PRO A 162 1.44 18.23 -7.92
N TRP A 163 2.59 17.89 -8.49
CA TRP A 163 3.18 18.52 -9.68
C TRP A 163 2.46 18.15 -10.99
N ASN A 164 1.63 17.10 -11.02
CA ASN A 164 0.87 16.69 -12.21
C ASN A 164 -0.46 17.48 -12.38
N ARG A 165 -0.59 18.66 -11.76
CA ARG A 165 -1.77 19.52 -11.91
C ARG A 165 -1.80 20.08 -13.34
N LYS A 166 -2.79 19.66 -14.12
CA LYS A 166 -3.24 20.36 -15.33
C LYS A 166 -4.35 21.34 -14.96
#